data_AF-A0AAW8K7C3-F1
#
_entry.id   AF-A0AAW8K7C3-F1
#
_cell.length_a   1.000
_cell.length_b   1.000
_cell.length_c   1.000
_cell.angle_alpha   90.00
_cell.angle_beta   90.00
_cell.angle_gamma   90.00
#
_symmetry.space_group_name_H-M   'P 1'
#
loop_
_entity.id
_entity.type
_entity.pdbx_description
1 polymer ?
#
loop_
_entity_poly.entity_id
_entity_poly.type
_entity_poly.pdbx_seq_one_letter_code
_entity_poly.pdbx_strand_id
1 'polypeptide(L)'
;HLLSERNNLLKQINFFPQLRETLDGWDEQIIDTGCRIIEKRQKFVRHMAEMMREIHSKLTGNREQIQVSYEENVSAEAFRDVLYG
;
A
#
# COMPACT_ATOMS: atom_id res chain seq x y z
N HIS A 1 -7.16 -9.03 8.12
CA HIS A 1 -8.03 -8.85 9.29
C HIS A 1 -8.85 -7.57 9.15
N LEU A 2 -8.21 -6.39 9.15
CA LEU A 2 -8.85 -5.07 9.04
C LEU A 2 -9.95 -4.92 7.97
N LEU A 3 -9.68 -5.26 6.70
CA LEU A 3 -10.69 -5.17 5.62
C LEU A 3 -11.89 -6.11 5.83
N SER A 4 -11.64 -7.29 6.42
CA SER A 4 -12.70 -8.25 6.72
C SER A 4 -13.62 -7.72 7.82
N GLU A 5 -13.06 -7.04 8.81
CA GLU A 5 -13.82 -6.41 9.89
C GLU A 5 -14.63 -5.22 9.39
N ARG A 6 -14.04 -4.32 8.58
CA ARG A 6 -14.77 -3.23 7.92
C ARG A 6 -15.92 -3.76 7.06
N ASN A 7 -15.69 -4.81 6.29
CA ASN A 7 -16.74 -5.44 5.47
C ASN A 7 -17.85 -6.07 6.32
N ASN A 8 -17.52 -6.63 7.49
CA ASN A 8 -18.51 -7.13 8.43
C ASN A 8 -19.33 -5.98 9.03
N LEU A 9 -18.68 -4.88 9.43
CA LEU A 9 -19.33 -3.67 9.92
C LEU A 9 -20.34 -3.12 8.90
N LEU A 10 -19.97 -3.04 7.62
CA LEU A 10 -20.88 -2.61 6.56
C LEU A 10 -22.13 -3.48 6.46
N LYS A 11 -22.02 -4.80 6.66
CA LYS A 11 -23.18 -5.70 6.70
C LYS A 11 -24.04 -5.46 7.94
N GLN A 12 -23.42 -5.19 9.09
CA GLN A 12 -24.12 -4.96 10.36
C GLN A 12 -24.88 -3.63 10.37
N ILE A 13 -24.39 -2.59 9.69
CA ILE A 13 -25.06 -1.29 9.59
C ILE A 13 -26.48 -1.41 9.04
N ASN A 14 -26.75 -2.39 8.17
CA ASN A 14 -28.11 -2.66 7.67
C ASN A 14 -29.10 -3.03 8.78
N PHE A 15 -28.61 -3.69 9.84
CA PHE A 15 -29.42 -4.10 11.00
C PHE A 15 -29.32 -3.10 12.16
N PHE A 16 -28.20 -2.39 12.26
CA PHE A 16 -27.87 -1.46 13.33
C PHE A 16 -27.30 -0.14 12.75
N PRO A 17 -28.17 0.77 12.27
CA PRO A 17 -27.73 1.99 11.59
C PRO A 17 -26.80 2.90 12.40
N GLN A 18 -26.89 2.86 13.74
CA GLN A 18 -26.02 3.61 14.66
C GLN A 18 -24.54 3.25 14.52
N LEU A 19 -24.21 2.06 14.00
CA LEU A 19 -22.82 1.64 13.77
C LEU A 19 -22.14 2.45 12.66
N ARG A 20 -22.90 3.18 11.83
CA ARG A 20 -22.37 4.03 10.76
C ARG A 20 -21.41 5.09 11.29
N GLU A 21 -21.64 5.62 12.49
CA GLU A 21 -20.77 6.63 13.13
C GLU A 21 -19.37 6.10 13.45
N THR A 22 -19.18 4.78 13.45
CA THR A 22 -17.86 4.18 13.72
C THR A 22 -17.00 4.05 12.47
N LEU A 23 -17.57 4.18 11.26
CA LEU A 23 -16.88 3.96 9.99
C LEU A 23 -15.64 4.84 9.82
N ASP A 24 -15.71 6.10 10.23
CA ASP A 24 -14.59 7.04 10.12
C ASP A 24 -13.34 6.50 10.85
N GLY A 25 -13.51 5.88 12.02
CA GLY A 25 -12.42 5.26 12.76
C GLY A 25 -11.80 4.06 12.03
N TRP A 26 -12.58 3.33 11.24
CA TRP A 26 -12.08 2.24 10.40
C TRP A 26 -11.36 2.76 9.17
N ASP A 27 -11.88 3.79 8.54
CA ASP A 27 -11.27 4.41 7.37
C ASP A 27 -9.90 5.03 7.75
N GLU A 28 -9.78 5.65 8.93
CA GLU A 28 -8.47 6.09 9.47
C GLU A 28 -7.47 4.93 9.67
N GLN A 29 -7.92 3.78 10.19
CA GLN A 29 -7.04 2.61 10.34
C GLN A 29 -6.61 2.03 8.99
N ILE A 30 -7.50 2.06 7.99
CA ILE A 30 -7.20 1.64 6.63
C ILE A 30 -6.17 2.56 6.02
N ILE A 31 -6.31 3.88 6.19
CA ILE A 31 -5.34 4.88 5.73
C ILE A 31 -3.97 4.63 6.36
N ASP A 32 -3.87 4.56 7.69
CA ASP A 32 -2.56 4.34 8.37
C ASP A 32 -1.91 3.03 7.88
N THR A 33 -2.68 1.95 7.88
CA THR A 33 -2.16 0.63 7.47
C THR A 33 -1.74 0.64 6.00
N GLY A 34 -2.55 1.22 5.12
CA GLY A 34 -2.29 1.29 3.69
C GLY A 34 -1.06 2.13 3.36
N CYS A 35 -0.94 3.32 3.93
CA CYS A 35 0.25 4.18 3.77
C CYS A 35 1.52 3.43 4.20
N ARG A 36 1.50 2.77 5.37
CA ARG A 36 2.65 1.98 5.85
C ARG A 36 3.01 0.83 4.93
N ILE A 37 2.02 0.19 4.28
CA ILE A 37 2.26 -0.87 3.29
C ILE A 37 2.89 -0.30 2.01
N ILE A 38 2.35 0.80 1.49
CA ILE A 38 2.87 1.49 0.29
C ILE A 38 4.33 1.86 0.50
N GLU A 39 4.65 2.53 1.60
CA GLU A 39 6.02 2.92 1.94
C GLU A 39 6.96 1.72 2.08
N LYS A 40 6.52 0.65 2.74
CA LYS A 40 7.33 -0.57 2.91
C LYS A 40 7.61 -1.24 1.56
N ARG A 41 6.62 -1.33 0.67
CA ARG A 41 6.78 -1.88 -0.68
C ARG A 41 7.75 -1.06 -1.50
N GLN A 42 7.59 0.25 -1.51
CA GLN A 42 8.53 1.16 -2.17
C GLN A 42 9.97 0.97 -1.66
N LYS A 43 10.18 0.98 -0.33
CA LYS A 43 11.51 0.76 0.28
C LYS A 43 12.09 -0.59 -0.11
N PHE A 44 11.28 -1.65 -0.06
CA PHE A 44 11.71 -2.99 -0.41
C PHE A 44 12.14 -3.10 -1.89
N VAL A 45 11.33 -2.59 -2.82
CA VAL A 45 11.67 -2.60 -4.25
C VAL A 45 12.91 -1.78 -4.56
N ARG A 46 13.10 -0.63 -3.90
CA ARG A 46 14.34 0.16 -4.04
C ARG A 46 15.58 -0.63 -3.62
N HIS A 47 15.55 -1.26 -2.44
CA HIS A 47 16.68 -2.09 -1.99
C HIS A 47 16.95 -3.27 -2.94
N MET A 48 15.90 -3.93 -3.43
CA MET A 48 16.06 -4.99 -4.43
C MET A 48 16.68 -4.46 -5.73
N ALA A 49 16.22 -3.31 -6.22
CA ALA A 49 16.72 -2.72 -7.46
C ALA A 49 18.22 -2.39 -7.37
N GLU A 50 18.68 -1.92 -6.21
CA GLU A 50 20.11 -1.66 -5.95
C GLU A 50 20.94 -2.95 -6.00
N MET A 51 20.50 -4.00 -5.29
CA MET A 51 21.18 -5.29 -5.30
C MET A 51 21.20 -5.93 -6.70
N MET A 52 20.07 -5.89 -7.41
CA MET A 52 19.97 -6.44 -8.77
C MET A 52 20.89 -5.68 -9.74
N ARG A 53 20.96 -4.35 -9.64
CA ARG A 53 21.86 -3.53 -10.44
C ARG A 53 23.32 -3.92 -10.20
N GLU A 54 23.73 -4.10 -8.96
CA GLU A 54 25.10 -4.50 -8.62
C GLU A 54 25.44 -5.89 -9.18
N ILE A 55 24.57 -6.88 -8.95
CA ILE A 55 24.80 -8.26 -9.42
C ILE A 55 24.81 -8.33 -10.94
N HIS A 56 23.83 -7.70 -11.60
CA HIS A 56 23.71 -7.71 -13.06
C HIS A 56 24.90 -7.02 -13.74
N SER A 57 25.35 -5.87 -13.23
CA SER A 57 26.53 -5.17 -13.75
C SER A 57 27.78 -6.05 -13.70
N LYS A 58 27.98 -6.79 -12.59
CA LYS A 58 29.10 -7.74 -12.45
C LYS A 58 28.99 -8.90 -13.46
N LEU A 59 27.80 -9.46 -13.66
CA LEU A 59 27.57 -10.57 -14.59
C LEU A 59 27.78 -10.18 -16.05
N THR A 60 27.43 -8.96 -16.43
CA THR A 60 27.49 -8.50 -17.83
C THR A 60 28.81 -7.81 -18.17
N GLY A 61 29.74 -7.71 -17.21
CA GLY A 61 30.98 -6.95 -17.38
C GLY A 61 30.71 -5.46 -17.65
N ASN A 62 29.69 -4.90 -16.98
CA ASN A 62 29.21 -3.52 -17.10
C ASN A 62 28.70 -3.14 -18.50
N ARG A 63 28.27 -4.11 -19.31
CA ARG A 63 27.75 -3.87 -20.67
C ARG A 63 26.25 -3.59 -20.72
N GLU A 64 25.53 -3.98 -19.69
CA GLU A 64 24.08 -3.82 -19.58
C GLU A 64 23.71 -3.14 -18.26
N GLN A 65 22.60 -2.41 -18.27
CA GLN A 65 22.02 -1.79 -17.08
C GLN A 65 20.59 -2.29 -16.91
N ILE A 66 20.27 -2.69 -15.68
CA ILE A 66 18.92 -3.11 -15.29
C ILE A 66 18.30 -2.05 -14.38
N GLN A 67 17.02 -1.74 -14.62
CA GLN A 67 16.22 -0.85 -13.79
C GLN A 67 14.97 -1.59 -13.31
N VAL A 68 14.67 -1.47 -12.03
CA VAL A 68 13.46 -2.01 -11.41
C VAL A 68 12.84 -0.90 -10.58
N SER A 69 11.55 -0.68 -10.75
CA SER A 69 10.78 0.33 -10.04
C SER A 69 9.48 -0.25 -9.50
N TYR A 70 8.99 0.34 -8.41
CA TYR A 70 7.66 0.02 -7.89
C TYR A 70 6.64 0.85 -8.65
N GLU A 71 5.69 0.17 -9.31
CA GLU A 71 4.51 0.80 -9.89
C GLU A 71 3.39 0.79 -8.84
N GLU A 72 3.10 1.95 -8.29
CA GLU A 72 2.06 2.11 -7.29
C GLU A 72 0.71 2.45 -7.92
N ASN A 73 -0.37 1.91 -7.36
CA ASN A 73 -1.74 2.29 -7.74
C ASN A 73 -2.08 3.69 -7.19
N VAL A 74 -1.58 3.99 -5.99
CA VAL A 74 -1.79 5.26 -5.30
C VAL A 74 -0.58 5.54 -4.42
N SER A 75 -0.19 6.81 -4.30
CA SER A 75 0.88 7.21 -3.38
C SER A 75 0.37 7.24 -1.94
N ALA A 76 1.26 7.21 -0.96
CA ALA A 76 0.87 7.29 0.45
C ALA A 76 0.19 8.65 0.77
N GLU A 77 0.61 9.72 0.09
CA GLU A 77 0.07 11.06 0.22
C GLU A 77 -1.34 11.17 -0.36
N ALA A 78 -1.57 10.54 -1.52
CA ALA A 78 -2.87 10.57 -2.20
C ALA A 78 -3.87 9.55 -1.66
N PHE A 79 -3.44 8.59 -0.82
CA PHE A 79 -4.28 7.46 -0.44
C PHE A 79 -5.54 7.86 0.33
N ARG A 80 -5.42 8.87 1.21
CA ARG A 80 -6.56 9.44 1.94
C ARG A 80 -7.60 10.02 0.97
N ASP A 81 -7.15 10.85 0.04
CA ASP A 81 -8.04 11.54 -0.89
C ASP A 81 -8.75 10.56 -1.82
N VAL A 82 -8.06 9.48 -2.24
CA VAL A 82 -8.67 8.41 -3.04
C VAL A 82 -9.65 7.56 -2.23
N LEU A 83 -9.47 7.42 -0.91
CA LEU A 83 -10.39 6.66 -0.08
C LEU A 83 -11.70 7.42 0.22
N TYR A 84 -11.60 8.75 0.35
CA TYR A 84 -12.74 9.61 0.67
C TYR A 84 -13.40 10.28 -0.56
N GLY A 85 -12.72 10.30 -1.71
CA GLY A 85 -13.23 10.82 -2.99
C GLY A 85 -14.05 9.81 -3.77
#